data_AF-A0A4V2NL45-F1
#
_entry.id   AF-A0A4V2NL45-F1
#
_cell.length_a   1.000
_cell.length_b   1.000
_cell.length_c   1.000
_cell.angle_alpha   90.00
_cell.angle_beta   90.00
_cell.angle_gamma   90.00
#
_symmetry.space_group_name_H-M   'P 1'
#
loop_
_entity.id
_entity.type
_entity.pdbx_description
1 polymer ?
#
loop_
_entity_poly.entity_id
_entity_poly.type
_entity_poly.pdbx_seq_one_letter_code
_entity_poly.pdbx_strand_id
1 'polypeptide(L)'
;MIRGGEVPGQPPRFARCGAAGQHDCNREGSMNGSGDHRRARCDRVARGRRWIVAAILCCIALQAYGQAAAPTAERIVIESGWDGMSYLSPLQTRLTIVRDGASYRLTGGQSRGRDGKPQPERAIPPRTVAAADVARLVDAMRAPPQPRIDLRMLEPGIGHAQPLIDKILTQTQVLPAPASLAAKVHAWRDNLRQPAVLAEAVTKGFDLRHMDSSPHIDIQVTLGDGTTLSAQSDSHQYLMLPWTNANGDRTYSAAITRALDKLLPKAATNKELLEGKFDGYDLEWILVTGLAPELARLRSEEEAPDAVRLLDANFNVKRVAYVSDKQRYVEADLQLPQGPPNLLLTARLPLAGKSIANEADIARARQQLQLAQSSPVLVARMQSLPRTAFHIQDGADTIWLDQATARQFVQQMQDMKKLPELATQPALMQGAVMVAEGNPAAFWIVLADRRTVLWKQTSYEPTPTVGTSCPPVPLGDGASSEYQDGCLGKVYGTDGQEL
;
A
#
# COMPACT_ATOMS: atom_id res chain seq x y z
N MET A 1 4.23 61.43 -8.80
CA MET A 1 4.88 62.68 -8.37
C MET A 1 6.08 62.28 -7.51
N ILE A 2 7.28 62.51 -8.05
CA ILE A 2 8.63 62.54 -7.41
C ILE A 2 9.16 61.21 -6.81
N ARG A 3 9.96 60.46 -7.61
CA ARG A 3 11.43 60.17 -7.53
C ARG A 3 11.79 59.08 -6.50
N GLY A 4 12.64 58.09 -6.74
CA GLY A 4 13.68 57.85 -7.76
C GLY A 4 14.89 57.22 -7.06
N GLY A 5 15.58 56.23 -7.67
CA GLY A 5 16.86 55.72 -7.18
C GLY A 5 17.24 54.31 -7.66
N GLU A 6 18.04 54.24 -8.72
CA GLU A 6 18.79 53.06 -9.20
C GLU A 6 20.08 52.84 -8.35
N VAL A 7 20.42 51.60 -7.89
CA VAL A 7 21.42 50.60 -8.40
C VAL A 7 22.92 51.00 -8.19
N PRO A 8 23.97 50.12 -8.08
CA PRO A 8 24.16 48.68 -7.74
C PRO A 8 25.22 48.40 -6.62
N GLY A 9 25.38 47.15 -6.17
CA GLY A 9 26.54 46.70 -5.36
C GLY A 9 26.83 45.20 -5.44
N GLN A 10 28.05 44.86 -5.87
CA GLN A 10 28.63 43.53 -6.13
C GLN A 10 28.67 42.53 -4.94
N PRO A 11 28.84 41.22 -5.20
CA PRO A 11 28.94 40.17 -4.19
C PRO A 11 30.36 40.04 -3.60
N PRO A 12 30.53 39.55 -2.36
CA PRO A 12 31.85 39.30 -1.81
C PRO A 12 32.46 37.99 -2.33
N ARG A 13 33.74 38.11 -2.71
CA ARG A 13 34.70 37.01 -2.89
C ARG A 13 35.20 36.54 -1.51
N PHE A 14 35.19 35.24 -1.26
CA PHE A 14 36.07 34.57 -0.29
C PHE A 14 36.76 33.40 -1.03
N ALA A 15 38.03 33.54 -1.38
CA ALA A 15 39.22 33.26 -0.56
C ALA A 15 39.54 31.75 -0.49
N ARG A 16 40.47 31.35 -1.37
CA ARG A 16 41.27 30.13 -1.27
C ARG A 16 42.09 30.17 0.03
N CYS A 17 42.12 29.05 0.75
CA CYS A 17 43.24 28.64 1.59
C CYS A 17 43.55 27.19 1.26
N GLY A 18 44.82 26.93 0.91
CA GLY A 18 45.38 25.59 0.80
C GLY A 18 46.24 25.28 2.02
N ALA A 19 46.38 23.99 2.32
CA ALA A 19 47.50 23.33 3.01
C ALA A 19 47.09 21.83 3.12
N ALA A 20 47.76 20.93 2.39
CA ALA A 20 49.01 20.24 2.76
C ALA A 20 48.76 19.03 3.69
N GLY A 21 49.16 17.85 3.23
CA GLY A 21 49.06 16.59 3.96
C GLY A 21 49.49 15.40 3.11
N GLN A 22 50.75 15.41 2.68
CA GLN A 22 51.39 14.38 1.87
C GLN A 22 52.04 13.37 2.83
N HIS A 23 51.57 12.11 2.81
CA HIS A 23 52.16 11.04 3.63
C HIS A 23 53.29 10.36 2.86
N ASP A 24 54.52 10.67 3.29
CA ASP A 24 55.73 9.90 3.01
C ASP A 24 55.74 8.60 3.83
N CYS A 25 55.96 7.47 3.15
CA CYS A 25 56.40 6.22 3.74
C CYS A 25 57.55 5.65 2.89
N ASN A 26 58.74 6.24 3.06
CA ASN A 26 60.01 5.62 2.70
C ASN A 26 60.72 5.24 3.99
N ARG A 27 60.90 3.93 4.23
CA ARG A 27 61.87 3.44 5.20
C ARG A 27 62.57 2.22 4.62
N GLU A 28 63.77 2.46 4.13
CA GLU A 28 64.76 1.44 3.80
C GLU A 28 65.22 0.75 5.09
N GLY A 29 65.35 -0.58 5.01
CA GLY A 29 65.88 -1.45 6.05
C GLY A 29 66.50 -2.67 5.39
N SER A 30 67.78 -2.54 5.05
CA SER A 30 68.64 -3.61 4.56
C SER A 30 68.97 -4.59 5.68
N MET A 31 68.69 -5.89 5.49
CA MET A 31 69.49 -6.98 6.06
C MET A 31 69.48 -8.20 5.13
N ASN A 32 70.70 -8.65 4.81
CA ASN A 32 71.08 -9.84 4.07
C ASN A 32 70.54 -11.13 4.69
N GLY A 33 70.14 -12.12 3.86
CA GLY A 33 69.93 -13.49 4.34
C GLY A 33 69.26 -14.44 3.34
N SER A 34 70.08 -15.32 2.76
CA SER A 34 69.78 -16.61 2.12
C SER A 34 68.75 -16.65 0.98
N GLY A 35 69.28 -16.86 -0.24
CA GLY A 35 68.55 -17.30 -1.42
C GLY A 35 68.06 -18.76 -1.33
N ASP A 36 67.28 -19.14 -2.34
CA ASP A 36 66.83 -20.49 -2.69
C ASP A 36 65.52 -21.09 -2.17
N HIS A 37 64.69 -20.39 -1.39
CA HIS A 37 63.32 -20.87 -1.11
C HIS A 37 62.16 -19.93 -1.50
N ARG A 38 62.42 -18.74 -2.04
CA ARG A 38 61.35 -17.78 -2.39
C ARG A 38 60.83 -17.86 -3.84
N ARG A 39 61.57 -18.45 -4.78
CA ARG A 39 61.10 -18.56 -6.19
C ARG A 39 59.99 -19.59 -6.40
N ALA A 40 59.81 -20.56 -5.49
CA ALA A 40 58.74 -21.57 -5.61
C ALA A 40 57.36 -21.13 -5.07
N ARG A 41 57.27 -20.03 -4.29
CA ARG A 41 56.00 -19.53 -3.72
C ARG A 41 55.28 -18.49 -4.58
N CYS A 42 56.00 -17.69 -5.38
CA CYS A 42 55.36 -16.68 -6.25
C CYS A 42 54.63 -17.31 -7.46
N ASP A 43 55.09 -18.45 -7.97
CA ASP A 43 54.46 -19.15 -9.10
C ASP A 43 53.17 -19.92 -8.75
N ARG A 44 52.95 -20.23 -7.47
CA ARG A 44 51.69 -20.86 -7.02
C ARG A 44 50.57 -19.83 -6.84
N VAL A 45 50.88 -18.62 -6.40
CA VAL A 45 49.90 -17.53 -6.23
C VAL A 45 49.45 -16.98 -7.59
N ALA A 46 50.37 -16.87 -8.57
CA ALA A 46 50.04 -16.46 -9.92
C ALA A 46 49.18 -17.50 -10.68
N ARG A 47 49.40 -18.81 -10.44
CA ARG A 47 48.53 -19.87 -10.97
C ARG A 47 47.15 -19.87 -10.31
N GLY A 48 47.06 -19.74 -8.98
CA GLY A 48 45.78 -19.69 -8.26
C GLY A 48 44.86 -18.53 -8.71
N ARG A 49 45.41 -17.33 -8.95
CA ARG A 49 44.64 -16.20 -9.48
C ARG A 49 44.12 -16.41 -10.90
N ARG A 50 44.88 -17.09 -11.78
CA ARG A 50 44.43 -17.40 -13.15
C ARG A 50 43.26 -18.39 -13.17
N TRP A 51 43.25 -19.37 -12.27
CA TRP A 51 42.14 -20.32 -12.14
C TRP A 51 40.88 -19.67 -11.57
N ILE A 52 41.00 -18.74 -10.61
CA ILE A 52 39.83 -18.01 -10.07
C ILE A 52 39.22 -17.08 -11.13
N VAL A 53 40.04 -16.35 -11.88
CA VAL A 53 39.54 -15.47 -12.97
C VAL A 53 38.92 -16.30 -14.09
N ALA A 54 39.52 -17.44 -14.46
CA ALA A 54 38.94 -18.35 -15.44
C ALA A 54 37.62 -18.97 -14.96
N ALA A 55 37.50 -19.34 -13.67
CA ALA A 55 36.26 -19.85 -13.10
C ALA A 55 35.15 -18.78 -13.05
N ILE A 56 35.47 -17.54 -12.69
CA ILE A 56 34.50 -16.42 -12.70
C ILE A 56 34.05 -16.12 -14.14
N LEU A 57 34.98 -16.06 -15.10
CA LEU A 57 34.64 -15.88 -16.51
C LEU A 57 33.81 -17.04 -17.06
N CYS A 58 34.09 -18.27 -16.64
CA CYS A 58 33.31 -19.44 -17.04
C CYS A 58 31.92 -19.43 -16.40
N CYS A 59 31.76 -19.00 -15.15
CA CYS A 59 30.45 -18.82 -14.51
C CYS A 59 29.63 -17.71 -15.18
N ILE A 60 30.25 -16.58 -15.54
CA ILE A 60 29.58 -15.49 -16.27
C ILE A 60 29.19 -15.96 -17.69
N ALA A 61 30.07 -16.69 -18.38
CA ALA A 61 29.77 -17.26 -19.70
C ALA A 61 28.64 -18.31 -19.62
N LEU A 62 28.65 -19.20 -18.62
CA LEU A 62 27.60 -20.20 -18.43
C LEU A 62 26.25 -19.55 -18.05
N GLN A 63 26.25 -18.43 -17.33
CA GLN A 63 25.04 -17.65 -17.08
C GLN A 63 24.53 -16.91 -18.33
N ALA A 64 25.41 -16.50 -19.24
CA ALA A 64 25.05 -15.87 -20.51
C ALA A 64 24.53 -16.87 -21.56
N TYR A 65 25.04 -18.12 -21.56
CA TYR A 65 24.67 -19.14 -22.55
C TYR A 65 23.38 -19.92 -22.23
N GLY A 66 22.86 -19.81 -21.00
CA GLY A 66 21.69 -20.57 -20.55
C GLY A 66 20.36 -19.81 -20.53
N GLN A 67 20.33 -18.51 -20.83
CA GLN A 67 19.07 -17.77 -20.87
C GLN A 67 18.38 -18.02 -22.22
N ALA A 68 17.44 -18.96 -22.23
CA ALA A 68 16.46 -19.04 -23.31
C ALA A 68 15.87 -17.64 -23.53
N ALA A 69 15.81 -17.21 -24.79
CA ALA A 69 15.24 -15.91 -25.13
C ALA A 69 13.86 -15.78 -24.49
N ALA A 70 13.66 -14.71 -23.73
CA ALA A 70 12.42 -14.55 -23.00
C ALA A 70 11.25 -14.50 -24.00
N PRO A 71 10.13 -15.19 -23.72
CA PRO A 71 9.04 -15.30 -24.68
C PRO A 71 8.49 -13.91 -25.01
N THR A 72 8.25 -13.66 -26.30
CA THR A 72 7.73 -12.39 -26.82
C THR A 72 6.24 -12.26 -26.54
N ALA A 73 5.74 -11.03 -26.39
CA ALA A 73 4.30 -10.79 -26.30
C ALA A 73 3.61 -11.10 -27.64
N GLU A 74 2.51 -11.85 -27.58
CA GLU A 74 1.64 -12.12 -28.73
C GLU A 74 0.40 -11.22 -28.72
N ARG A 75 -0.11 -10.92 -27.51
CA ARG A 75 -1.27 -10.07 -27.32
C ARG A 75 -1.15 -9.25 -26.04
N ILE A 76 -1.54 -7.98 -26.10
CA ILE A 76 -1.70 -7.10 -24.94
C ILE A 76 -3.12 -6.56 -24.97
N VAL A 77 -3.82 -6.66 -23.86
CA VAL A 77 -5.10 -5.99 -23.63
C VAL A 77 -4.87 -4.92 -22.57
N ILE A 78 -5.33 -3.70 -22.86
CA ILE A 78 -5.29 -2.59 -21.93
C ILE A 78 -6.72 -2.09 -21.75
N GLU A 79 -7.18 -2.08 -20.50
CA GLU A 79 -8.46 -1.52 -20.11
C GLU A 79 -8.15 -0.32 -19.21
N SER A 80 -8.70 0.84 -19.54
CA SER A 80 -8.52 2.06 -18.76
C SER A 80 -9.87 2.69 -18.49
N GLY A 81 -10.19 2.84 -17.21
CA GLY A 81 -11.49 3.32 -16.75
C GLY A 81 -11.37 4.53 -15.83
N TRP A 82 -12.44 5.30 -15.79
CA TRP A 82 -12.64 6.41 -14.85
C TRP A 82 -14.10 6.49 -14.46
N ASP A 83 -14.38 6.24 -13.18
CA ASP A 83 -15.73 6.15 -12.63
C ASP A 83 -16.17 7.43 -11.89
N GLY A 84 -15.39 8.51 -11.98
CA GLY A 84 -15.59 9.73 -11.19
C GLY A 84 -16.96 10.42 -11.40
N MET A 85 -17.32 11.37 -10.55
CA MET A 85 -18.67 11.97 -10.50
C MET A 85 -19.02 12.99 -11.61
N SER A 86 -18.31 13.01 -12.74
CA SER A 86 -18.55 13.98 -13.83
C SER A 86 -19.74 13.59 -14.72
N TYR A 87 -20.39 14.56 -15.38
CA TYR A 87 -21.40 14.25 -16.40
C TYR A 87 -20.83 13.53 -17.63
N LEU A 88 -19.49 13.51 -17.77
CA LEU A 88 -18.77 12.84 -18.85
C LEU A 88 -18.36 11.40 -18.50
N SER A 89 -18.60 10.93 -17.28
CA SER A 89 -18.23 9.60 -16.79
C SER A 89 -19.41 8.59 -16.89
N PRO A 90 -19.13 7.28 -16.73
CA PRO A 90 -17.80 6.68 -16.75
C PRO A 90 -17.18 6.74 -18.14
N LEU A 91 -15.87 6.98 -18.20
CA LEU A 91 -15.08 6.93 -19.43
C LEU A 91 -14.29 5.64 -19.43
N GLN A 92 -14.41 4.85 -20.50
CA GLN A 92 -13.65 3.62 -20.64
C GLN A 92 -12.93 3.59 -21.99
N THR A 93 -11.71 3.09 -21.98
CA THR A 93 -10.91 2.81 -23.18
C THR A 93 -10.46 1.37 -23.13
N ARG A 94 -10.76 0.60 -24.18
CA ARG A 94 -10.24 -0.76 -24.35
C ARG A 94 -9.37 -0.81 -25.60
N LEU A 95 -8.11 -1.19 -25.41
CA LEU A 95 -7.14 -1.35 -26.49
C LEU A 95 -6.68 -2.80 -26.55
N THR A 96 -6.41 -3.28 -27.75
CA THR A 96 -5.76 -4.57 -27.99
C THR A 96 -4.59 -4.34 -28.94
N ILE A 97 -3.42 -4.80 -28.53
CA ILE A 97 -2.19 -4.79 -29.31
C ILE A 97 -1.87 -6.24 -29.66
N VAL A 98 -1.84 -6.59 -30.94
CA VAL A 98 -1.55 -7.95 -31.41
C VAL A 98 -0.30 -7.94 -32.27
N ARG A 99 0.52 -8.98 -32.15
CA ARG A 99 1.68 -9.16 -33.01
C ARG A 99 1.27 -9.24 -34.48
N ASP A 100 1.96 -8.48 -35.32
CA ASP A 100 1.74 -8.41 -36.77
C ASP A 100 3.11 -8.42 -37.47
N GLY A 101 3.60 -9.64 -37.74
CA GLY A 101 4.95 -9.88 -38.25
C GLY A 101 6.05 -9.43 -37.27
N ALA A 102 6.88 -8.48 -37.72
CA ALA A 102 7.95 -7.89 -36.92
C ALA A 102 7.48 -6.69 -36.07
N SER A 103 6.22 -6.31 -36.17
CA SER A 103 5.61 -5.17 -35.49
C SER A 103 4.37 -5.58 -34.72
N TYR A 104 3.66 -4.60 -34.17
CA TYR A 104 2.40 -4.82 -33.48
C TYR A 104 1.33 -3.89 -34.05
N ARG A 105 0.09 -4.37 -34.10
CA ARG A 105 -1.09 -3.57 -34.49
C ARG A 105 -1.95 -3.28 -33.27
N LEU A 106 -2.18 -2.00 -32.99
CA LEU A 106 -3.09 -1.52 -31.95
C LEU A 106 -4.45 -1.21 -32.56
N THR A 107 -5.51 -1.74 -31.95
CA THR A 107 -6.92 -1.45 -32.27
C THR A 107 -7.70 -1.25 -30.97
N GLY A 108 -8.83 -0.54 -31.01
CA GLY A 108 -9.68 -0.40 -29.83
C GLY A 108 -10.72 0.70 -29.98
N GLY A 109 -11.36 1.02 -28.87
CA GLY A 109 -12.42 2.01 -28.82
C GLY A 109 -12.54 2.66 -27.44
N GLN A 110 -13.34 3.71 -27.40
CA GLN A 110 -13.74 4.39 -26.18
C GLN A 110 -15.25 4.32 -26.02
N SER A 111 -15.72 4.08 -24.82
CA SER A 111 -17.14 4.08 -24.49
C SER A 111 -17.43 5.04 -23.35
N ARG A 112 -18.69 5.48 -23.30
CA ARG A 112 -19.28 6.21 -22.16
C ARG A 112 -20.40 5.37 -21.60
N GLY A 113 -20.30 4.93 -20.35
CA GLY A 113 -21.20 3.90 -19.83
C GLY A 113 -22.08 4.38 -18.69
N ARG A 114 -23.03 5.30 -18.90
CA ARG A 114 -23.80 5.87 -17.77
C ARG A 114 -24.71 4.88 -17.03
N ASP A 115 -25.17 3.82 -17.71
CA ASP A 115 -26.29 2.99 -17.22
C ASP A 115 -26.12 1.48 -17.49
N GLY A 116 -24.89 0.97 -17.65
CA GLY A 116 -24.65 -0.44 -18.02
C GLY A 116 -25.15 -0.83 -19.42
N LYS A 117 -25.62 0.13 -20.22
CA LYS A 117 -26.02 -0.05 -21.62
C LYS A 117 -24.82 0.25 -22.54
N PRO A 118 -24.52 -0.61 -23.53
CA PRO A 118 -23.46 -0.35 -24.49
C PRO A 118 -23.79 0.89 -25.32
N GLN A 119 -23.09 2.00 -25.06
CA GLN A 119 -23.10 3.16 -25.94
C GLN A 119 -22.14 2.92 -27.11
N PRO A 120 -22.37 3.54 -28.29
CA PRO A 120 -21.52 3.35 -29.45
C PRO A 120 -20.06 3.68 -29.11
N GLU A 121 -19.18 2.70 -29.28
CA GLU A 121 -17.75 2.87 -29.12
C GLU A 121 -17.23 3.88 -30.15
N ARG A 122 -16.61 4.96 -29.69
CA ARG A 122 -15.80 5.79 -30.57
C ARG A 122 -14.54 4.99 -30.89
N ALA A 123 -14.49 4.44 -32.10
CA ALA A 123 -13.34 3.70 -32.57
C ALA A 123 -12.07 4.57 -32.53
N ILE A 124 -10.99 3.99 -32.02
CA ILE A 124 -9.65 4.57 -32.10
C ILE A 124 -9.02 4.05 -33.39
N PRO A 125 -8.52 4.94 -34.29
CA PRO A 125 -7.90 4.51 -35.53
C PRO A 125 -6.79 3.49 -35.30
N PRO A 126 -6.76 2.37 -36.05
CA PRO A 126 -5.68 1.40 -35.94
C PRO A 126 -4.31 2.05 -36.17
N ARG A 127 -3.30 1.63 -35.41
CA ARG A 127 -1.93 2.11 -35.59
C ARG A 127 -0.90 1.01 -35.41
N THR A 128 0.24 1.17 -36.06
CA THR A 128 1.40 0.31 -35.84
C THR A 128 2.13 0.75 -34.57
N VAL A 129 2.58 -0.23 -33.78
CA VAL A 129 3.35 -0.07 -32.55
C VAL A 129 4.69 -0.79 -32.74
N ALA A 130 5.78 -0.14 -32.33
CA ALA A 130 7.11 -0.72 -32.45
C ALA A 130 7.30 -1.87 -31.45
N ALA A 131 7.95 -2.95 -31.89
CA ALA A 131 8.26 -4.09 -31.02
C ALA A 131 9.10 -3.68 -29.79
N ALA A 132 9.93 -2.65 -29.91
CA ALA A 132 10.71 -2.11 -28.80
C ALA A 132 9.86 -1.45 -27.71
N ASP A 133 8.72 -0.82 -28.05
CA ASP A 133 7.79 -0.26 -27.05
C ASP A 133 7.08 -1.38 -26.28
N VAL A 134 6.66 -2.43 -27.00
CA VAL A 134 6.07 -3.62 -26.39
C VAL A 134 7.06 -4.33 -25.48
N ALA A 135 8.30 -4.53 -25.93
CA ALA A 135 9.36 -5.14 -25.12
C ALA A 135 9.61 -4.34 -23.82
N ARG A 136 9.66 -3.00 -23.89
CA ARG A 136 9.81 -2.16 -22.70
C ARG A 136 8.68 -2.35 -21.67
N LEU A 137 7.43 -2.51 -22.11
CA LEU A 137 6.32 -2.79 -21.20
C LEU A 137 6.48 -4.17 -20.56
N VAL A 138 6.79 -5.20 -21.35
CA VAL A 138 6.99 -6.57 -20.85
C VAL A 138 8.14 -6.62 -19.84
N ASP A 139 9.26 -5.97 -20.14
CA ASP A 139 10.42 -5.91 -19.23
C ASP A 139 10.07 -5.17 -17.94
N ALA A 140 9.31 -4.07 -18.02
CA ALA A 140 8.83 -3.34 -16.84
C ALA A 140 7.88 -4.19 -15.97
N MET A 141 7.00 -4.98 -16.58
CA MET A 141 6.08 -5.88 -15.87
C MET A 141 6.79 -7.10 -15.25
N ARG A 142 7.92 -7.54 -15.83
CA ARG A 142 8.76 -8.63 -15.29
C ARG A 142 9.75 -8.16 -14.24
N ALA A 143 10.01 -6.86 -14.13
CA ALA A 143 10.94 -6.32 -13.17
C ALA A 143 10.52 -6.68 -11.73
N PRO A 144 11.47 -6.95 -10.82
CA PRO A 144 11.14 -7.17 -9.42
C PRO A 144 10.33 -6.01 -8.84
N PRO A 145 9.31 -6.28 -7.99
CA PRO A 145 8.53 -5.24 -7.36
C PRO A 145 9.42 -4.28 -6.58
N GLN A 146 9.24 -2.98 -6.81
CA GLN A 146 9.94 -1.93 -6.09
C GLN A 146 9.10 -1.51 -4.87
N PRO A 147 9.53 -1.77 -3.63
CA PRO A 147 8.68 -1.61 -2.45
C PRO A 147 8.49 -0.16 -1.99
N ARG A 148 9.23 0.80 -2.58
CA ARG A 148 9.21 2.22 -2.22
C ARG A 148 9.37 3.09 -3.46
N ILE A 149 8.82 4.30 -3.43
CA ILE A 149 9.04 5.34 -4.43
C ILE A 149 10.55 5.67 -4.52
N ASP A 150 11.07 5.77 -5.75
CA ASP A 150 12.40 6.34 -6.00
C ASP A 150 12.27 7.86 -6.10
N LEU A 151 12.79 8.59 -5.12
CA LEU A 151 12.66 10.05 -5.06
C LEU A 151 13.13 10.78 -6.33
N ARG A 152 14.05 10.20 -7.12
CA ARG A 152 14.52 10.76 -8.40
C ARG A 152 13.40 10.89 -9.43
N MET A 153 12.33 10.11 -9.31
CA MET A 153 11.17 10.19 -10.20
C MET A 153 10.34 11.45 -9.97
N LEU A 154 10.51 12.10 -8.82
CA LEU A 154 9.77 13.29 -8.39
C LEU A 154 10.61 14.57 -8.58
N GLU A 155 11.79 14.48 -9.20
CA GLU A 155 12.61 15.65 -9.51
C GLU A 155 12.00 16.50 -10.65
N PRO A 156 12.14 17.85 -10.59
CA PRO A 156 12.82 18.62 -9.56
C PRO A 156 11.96 18.89 -8.30
N GLY A 157 10.66 18.56 -8.33
CA GLY A 157 9.69 18.90 -7.28
C GLY A 157 10.13 18.46 -5.88
N ILE A 158 10.70 17.26 -5.74
CA ILE A 158 11.18 16.73 -4.46
C ILE A 158 12.26 17.59 -3.79
N GLY A 159 12.99 18.42 -4.55
CA GLY A 159 13.93 19.39 -3.98
C GLY A 159 13.29 20.41 -3.02
N HIS A 160 11.97 20.58 -3.10
CA HIS A 160 11.18 21.46 -2.23
C HIS A 160 10.49 20.72 -1.06
N ALA A 161 10.79 19.43 -0.85
CA ALA A 161 10.14 18.65 0.20
C ALA A 161 10.34 19.24 1.60
N GLN A 162 11.56 19.67 1.97
CA GLN A 162 11.81 20.16 3.33
C GLN A 162 11.04 21.44 3.69
N PRO A 163 11.02 22.50 2.85
CA PRO A 163 10.15 23.65 3.09
C PRO A 163 8.66 23.28 3.21
N LEU A 164 8.18 22.32 2.41
CA LEU A 164 6.79 21.85 2.50
C LEU A 164 6.54 21.09 3.80
N ILE A 165 7.47 20.22 4.22
CA ILE A 165 7.39 19.54 5.53
C ILE A 165 7.30 20.59 6.64
N ASP A 166 8.19 21.58 6.66
CA ASP A 166 8.19 22.62 7.68
C ASP A 166 6.86 23.43 7.70
N LYS A 167 6.32 23.72 6.51
CA LYS A 167 4.99 24.33 6.35
C LYS A 167 3.90 23.44 6.94
N ILE A 168 3.86 22.15 6.60
CA ILE A 168 2.89 21.17 7.10
C ILE A 168 2.95 21.08 8.62
N LEU A 169 4.15 20.94 9.20
CA LEU A 169 4.34 20.85 10.66
C LEU A 169 3.82 22.10 11.38
N THR A 170 3.99 23.28 10.77
CA THR A 170 3.47 24.54 11.32
C THR A 170 1.94 24.61 11.21
N GLN A 171 1.38 24.28 10.04
CA GLN A 171 -0.07 24.33 9.79
C GLN A 171 -0.84 23.31 10.64
N THR A 172 -0.23 22.16 10.91
CA THR A 172 -0.79 21.10 11.77
C THR A 172 -0.51 21.32 13.26
N GLN A 173 0.09 22.46 13.62
CA GLN A 173 0.39 22.87 15.00
C GLN A 173 1.34 21.91 15.74
N VAL A 174 2.04 21.04 15.03
CA VAL A 174 3.13 20.23 15.60
C VAL A 174 4.35 21.12 15.92
N LEU A 175 4.49 22.24 15.22
CA LEU A 175 5.45 23.30 15.54
C LEU A 175 4.74 24.61 15.90
N PRO A 176 5.19 25.34 16.94
CA PRO A 176 6.28 24.96 17.85
C PRO A 176 5.87 23.80 18.78
N ALA A 177 6.76 22.81 18.94
CA ALA A 177 6.46 21.63 19.73
C ALA A 177 6.43 21.95 21.23
N PRO A 178 5.52 21.35 22.02
CA PRO A 178 5.52 21.48 23.47
C PRO A 178 6.82 20.90 24.06
N ALA A 179 7.24 21.42 25.21
CA ALA A 179 8.53 21.05 25.82
C ALA A 179 8.71 19.54 26.04
N SER A 180 7.63 18.81 26.32
CA SER A 180 7.63 17.36 26.50
C SER A 180 7.91 16.56 25.22
N LEU A 181 7.61 17.13 24.03
CA LEU A 181 7.78 16.47 22.74
C LEU A 181 8.86 17.10 21.87
N ALA A 182 9.40 18.26 22.25
CA ALA A 182 10.33 19.04 21.43
C ALA A 182 11.48 18.20 20.86
N ALA A 183 12.18 17.42 21.71
CA ALA A 183 13.29 16.58 21.27
C ALA A 183 12.85 15.52 20.24
N LYS A 184 11.68 14.90 20.45
CA LYS A 184 11.12 13.88 19.54
C LYS A 184 10.70 14.49 18.20
N VAL A 185 9.98 15.61 18.23
CA VAL A 185 9.53 16.33 17.02
C VAL A 185 10.71 16.80 16.20
N HIS A 186 11.74 17.39 16.83
CA HIS A 186 12.94 17.82 16.13
C HIS A 186 13.72 16.64 15.53
N ALA A 187 13.92 15.56 16.28
CA ALA A 187 14.58 14.37 15.77
C ALA A 187 13.83 13.75 14.58
N TRP A 188 12.50 13.66 14.64
CA TRP A 188 11.70 13.16 13.54
C TRP A 188 11.78 14.06 12.30
N ARG A 189 11.63 15.38 12.49
CA ARG A 189 11.79 16.38 11.41
C ARG A 189 13.17 16.28 10.74
N ASP A 190 14.23 16.12 11.52
CA ASP A 190 15.59 16.01 10.96
C ASP A 190 15.82 14.66 10.26
N ASN A 191 15.21 13.58 10.75
CA ASN A 191 15.25 12.28 10.07
C ASN A 191 14.58 12.31 8.70
N LEU A 192 13.51 13.11 8.50
CA LEU A 192 12.87 13.29 7.20
C LEU A 192 13.79 13.90 6.13
N ARG A 193 14.96 14.44 6.49
CA ARG A 193 15.99 14.89 5.53
C ARG A 193 16.74 13.71 4.90
N GLN A 194 16.70 12.53 5.53
CA GLN A 194 17.37 11.35 5.02
C GLN A 194 16.58 10.75 3.85
N PRO A 195 17.20 10.49 2.68
CA PRO A 195 16.47 10.03 1.49
C PRO A 195 15.63 8.77 1.72
N ALA A 196 16.12 7.81 2.50
CA ALA A 196 15.39 6.56 2.77
C ALA A 196 14.12 6.78 3.62
N VAL A 197 14.17 7.71 4.57
CA VAL A 197 13.04 8.06 5.45
C VAL A 197 12.01 8.88 4.68
N LEU A 198 12.47 9.87 3.89
CA LEU A 198 11.60 10.65 3.00
C LEU A 198 10.91 9.75 1.97
N ALA A 199 11.63 8.82 1.36
CA ALA A 199 11.05 7.86 0.42
C ALA A 199 9.94 7.02 1.06
N GLU A 200 10.10 6.64 2.33
CA GLU A 200 9.05 5.90 3.05
C GLU A 200 7.82 6.77 3.32
N ALA A 201 7.99 8.00 3.77
CA ALA A 201 6.88 8.94 3.97
C ALA A 201 6.13 9.22 2.65
N VAL A 202 6.86 9.47 1.57
CA VAL A 202 6.29 9.67 0.23
C VAL A 202 5.54 8.42 -0.22
N THR A 203 6.11 7.22 -0.04
CA THR A 203 5.45 5.95 -0.40
C THR A 203 4.13 5.79 0.35
N LYS A 204 4.07 6.09 1.65
CA LYS A 204 2.82 6.09 2.43
C LYS A 204 1.79 7.10 1.89
N GLY A 205 2.26 8.22 1.34
CA GLY A 205 1.40 9.19 0.66
C GLY A 205 0.69 8.60 -0.56
N PHE A 206 1.44 7.85 -1.38
CA PHE A 206 0.90 7.13 -2.55
C PHE A 206 -0.04 5.97 -2.18
N ASP A 207 0.06 5.43 -0.96
CA ASP A 207 -0.79 4.33 -0.50
C ASP A 207 -2.24 4.74 -0.25
N LEU A 208 -2.51 6.02 -0.02
CA LEU A 208 -3.84 6.50 0.36
C LEU A 208 -4.72 6.76 -0.88
N ARG A 209 -5.84 6.01 -0.95
CA ARG A 209 -6.84 6.08 -2.01
C ARG A 209 -7.70 7.34 -1.85
N HIS A 210 -7.88 8.13 -2.91
CA HIS A 210 -8.97 9.12 -2.97
C HIS A 210 -10.31 8.42 -3.23
N MET A 211 -11.41 8.98 -2.75
CA MET A 211 -12.73 8.33 -2.82
C MET A 211 -13.56 8.72 -4.05
N ASP A 212 -13.24 9.83 -4.73
CA ASP A 212 -14.24 10.50 -5.59
C ASP A 212 -14.07 10.30 -7.11
N SER A 213 -12.92 9.80 -7.58
CA SER A 213 -12.59 9.71 -9.00
C SER A 213 -12.23 8.33 -9.56
N SER A 214 -11.74 7.40 -8.74
CA SER A 214 -11.36 6.01 -9.08
C SER A 214 -10.84 5.74 -10.51
N PRO A 215 -9.82 6.47 -11.04
CA PRO A 215 -9.19 6.09 -12.29
C PRO A 215 -8.44 4.77 -12.10
N HIS A 216 -8.49 3.91 -13.10
CA HIS A 216 -7.77 2.63 -13.09
C HIS A 216 -7.29 2.27 -14.49
N ILE A 217 -6.25 1.44 -14.53
CA ILE A 217 -5.75 0.79 -15.73
C ILE A 217 -5.39 -0.65 -15.40
N ASP A 218 -5.91 -1.57 -16.19
CA ASP A 218 -5.59 -2.99 -16.17
C ASP A 218 -4.85 -3.36 -17.45
N ILE A 219 -3.74 -4.07 -17.30
CA ILE A 219 -2.91 -4.55 -18.39
C ILE A 219 -2.83 -6.07 -18.29
N GLN A 220 -3.13 -6.75 -19.38
CA GLN A 220 -2.90 -8.18 -19.53
C GLN A 220 -2.04 -8.45 -20.75
N VAL A 221 -0.92 -9.15 -20.57
CA VAL A 221 -0.03 -9.58 -21.65
C VAL A 221 -0.09 -11.09 -21.76
N THR A 222 -0.40 -11.62 -22.94
CA THR A 222 -0.23 -13.03 -23.28
C THR A 222 1.07 -13.19 -24.06
N LEU A 223 1.95 -14.04 -23.55
CA LEU A 223 3.26 -14.33 -24.12
C LEU A 223 3.17 -15.53 -25.09
N GLY A 224 4.19 -15.70 -25.94
CA GLY A 224 4.21 -16.75 -26.98
C GLY A 224 4.22 -18.18 -26.45
N ASP A 225 4.56 -18.38 -25.17
CA ASP A 225 4.48 -19.67 -24.48
C ASP A 225 3.13 -19.91 -23.79
N GLY A 226 2.17 -18.99 -23.94
CA GLY A 226 0.85 -19.03 -23.32
C GLY A 226 0.79 -18.47 -21.90
N THR A 227 1.93 -18.13 -21.28
CA THR A 227 1.94 -17.49 -19.96
C THR A 227 1.38 -16.08 -20.02
N THR A 228 0.82 -15.61 -18.90
CA THR A 228 0.23 -14.28 -18.80
C THR A 228 0.93 -13.43 -17.74
N LEU A 229 1.09 -12.15 -18.06
CA LEU A 229 1.46 -11.12 -17.09
C LEU A 229 0.26 -10.21 -16.88
N SER A 230 0.04 -9.77 -15.65
CA SER A 230 -0.94 -8.73 -15.34
C SER A 230 -0.33 -7.61 -14.51
N ALA A 231 -0.84 -6.40 -14.71
CA ALA A 231 -0.56 -5.25 -13.88
C ALA A 231 -1.82 -4.39 -13.79
N GLN A 232 -2.22 -4.05 -12.57
CA GLN A 232 -3.35 -3.18 -12.28
C GLN A 232 -2.83 -1.96 -11.51
N SER A 233 -3.18 -0.75 -11.96
CA SER A 233 -2.87 0.45 -11.19
C SER A 233 -3.84 0.59 -10.02
N ASP A 234 -3.34 0.96 -8.84
CA ASP A 234 -4.19 1.51 -7.81
C ASP A 234 -4.71 2.90 -8.24
N SER A 235 -5.94 3.21 -7.83
CA SER A 235 -6.53 4.52 -8.10
C SER A 235 -5.83 5.59 -7.29
N HIS A 236 -5.08 6.46 -7.98
CA HIS A 236 -4.84 7.91 -7.71
C HIS A 236 -3.37 8.39 -7.58
N GLN A 237 -3.25 9.74 -7.63
CA GLN A 237 -2.15 10.65 -7.29
C GLN A 237 -1.13 11.02 -8.39
N TYR A 238 -0.25 10.13 -8.84
CA TYR A 238 0.74 10.50 -9.85
C TYR A 238 1.29 9.25 -10.53
N LEU A 239 1.38 9.25 -11.86
CA LEU A 239 1.82 8.10 -12.65
C LEU A 239 1.00 6.81 -12.41
N MET A 240 -0.22 6.89 -11.87
CA MET A 240 -1.07 5.73 -11.57
C MET A 240 -0.37 4.68 -10.68
N LEU A 241 0.34 5.14 -9.64
CA LEU A 241 1.07 4.28 -8.71
C LEU A 241 0.29 4.02 -7.43
N PRO A 242 0.55 2.87 -6.77
CA PRO A 242 1.39 1.76 -7.24
C PRO A 242 0.69 0.86 -8.27
N TRP A 243 1.47 -0.02 -8.90
CA TRP A 243 0.95 -1.14 -9.70
C TRP A 243 0.93 -2.43 -8.90
N THR A 244 -0.06 -3.27 -9.12
CA THR A 244 -0.23 -4.59 -8.49
C THR A 244 -0.20 -5.68 -9.56
N ASN A 245 0.61 -6.73 -9.37
CA ASN A 245 0.66 -7.86 -10.30
C ASN A 245 -0.36 -8.97 -9.96
N ALA A 246 -0.41 -10.05 -10.76
CA ALA A 246 -1.28 -11.21 -10.52
C ALA A 246 -1.13 -11.86 -9.13
N ASN A 247 0.06 -11.76 -8.53
CA ASN A 247 0.35 -12.33 -7.21
C ASN A 247 -0.03 -11.36 -6.07
N GLY A 248 -0.56 -10.18 -6.39
CA GLY A 248 -0.81 -9.12 -5.42
C GLY A 248 0.45 -8.40 -4.94
N ASP A 249 1.60 -8.57 -5.62
CA ASP A 249 2.80 -7.79 -5.29
C ASP A 249 2.63 -6.36 -5.81
N ARG A 250 2.89 -5.38 -4.94
CA ARG A 250 2.83 -3.96 -5.27
C ARG A 250 4.20 -3.42 -5.65
N THR A 251 4.25 -2.58 -6.68
CA THR A 251 5.46 -1.91 -7.14
C THR A 251 5.21 -0.42 -7.34
N TYR A 252 6.16 0.37 -6.84
CA TYR A 252 6.20 1.84 -6.98
C TYR A 252 7.10 2.29 -8.15
N SER A 253 7.50 1.35 -9.01
CA SER A 253 8.29 1.67 -10.19
C SER A 253 7.45 2.37 -11.25
N ALA A 254 7.90 3.55 -11.68
CA ALA A 254 7.32 4.27 -12.83
C ALA A 254 7.56 3.59 -14.19
N ALA A 255 8.31 2.47 -14.24
CA ALA A 255 8.68 1.84 -15.51
C ALA A 255 7.45 1.36 -16.29
N ILE A 256 6.45 0.75 -15.61
CA ILE A 256 5.20 0.30 -16.23
C ILE A 256 4.45 1.50 -16.79
N THR A 257 4.27 2.55 -15.98
CA THR A 257 3.62 3.80 -16.39
C THR A 257 4.27 4.42 -17.61
N ARG A 258 5.60 4.59 -17.60
CA ARG A 258 6.34 5.22 -18.71
C ARG A 258 6.31 4.38 -19.98
N ALA A 259 6.36 3.05 -19.86
CA ALA A 259 6.24 2.17 -21.02
C ALA A 259 4.82 2.22 -21.60
N LEU A 260 3.80 2.20 -20.74
CA LEU A 260 2.41 2.30 -21.11
C LEU A 260 2.08 3.65 -21.77
N ASP A 261 2.62 4.75 -21.24
CA ASP A 261 2.46 6.10 -21.78
C ASP A 261 2.83 6.19 -23.27
N LYS A 262 3.89 5.48 -23.70
CA LYS A 262 4.30 5.42 -25.11
C LYS A 262 3.33 4.60 -25.97
N LEU A 263 2.70 3.59 -25.39
CA LEU A 263 1.78 2.67 -26.06
C LEU A 263 0.36 3.20 -26.19
N LEU A 264 -0.04 4.16 -25.37
CA LEU A 264 -1.40 4.70 -25.38
C LEU A 264 -1.57 5.84 -26.41
N PRO A 265 -2.67 5.87 -27.18
CA PRO A 265 -3.02 7.02 -28.00
C PRO A 265 -3.41 8.20 -27.10
N LYS A 266 -3.24 9.44 -27.59
CA LYS A 266 -3.58 10.66 -26.84
C LYS A 266 -5.02 10.70 -26.32
N ALA A 267 -5.94 10.10 -27.07
CA ALA A 267 -7.35 10.08 -26.69
C ALA A 267 -7.66 9.13 -25.53
N ALA A 268 -6.82 8.12 -25.24
CA ALA A 268 -7.09 7.09 -24.25
C ALA A 268 -7.42 7.67 -22.87
N THR A 269 -8.39 7.05 -22.19
CA THR A 269 -8.72 7.36 -20.79
C THR A 269 -7.45 7.30 -19.95
N ASN A 270 -7.32 8.21 -18.97
CA ASN A 270 -6.19 8.32 -18.04
C ASN A 270 -4.81 8.56 -18.67
N LYS A 271 -4.71 8.81 -19.99
CA LYS A 271 -3.41 9.07 -20.65
C LYS A 271 -2.63 10.20 -19.99
N GLU A 272 -3.31 11.29 -19.65
CA GLU A 272 -2.73 12.46 -19.00
C GLU A 272 -2.13 12.15 -17.60
N LEU A 273 -2.72 11.19 -16.88
CA LEU A 273 -2.23 10.76 -15.57
C LEU A 273 -0.91 9.98 -15.67
N LEU A 274 -0.67 9.32 -16.81
CA LEU A 274 0.61 8.65 -17.11
C LEU A 274 1.69 9.61 -17.61
N GLU A 275 1.30 10.71 -18.27
CA GLU A 275 2.23 11.74 -18.73
C GLU A 275 2.86 12.52 -17.56
N GLY A 276 2.17 12.56 -16.43
CA GLY A 276 2.72 12.89 -15.12
C GLY A 276 3.41 14.26 -15.06
N LYS A 277 2.62 15.33 -15.01
CA LYS A 277 3.11 16.61 -14.46
C LYS A 277 3.07 16.49 -12.95
N PHE A 278 4.24 16.43 -12.33
CA PHE A 278 4.37 16.50 -10.88
C PHE A 278 4.55 17.96 -10.50
N ASP A 279 3.60 18.54 -9.79
CA ASP A 279 3.74 19.90 -9.29
C ASP A 279 3.92 19.96 -7.76
N GLY A 280 4.07 21.18 -7.23
CA GLY A 280 4.26 21.39 -5.80
C GLY A 280 3.02 21.06 -4.97
N TYR A 281 1.82 21.12 -5.57
CA TYR A 281 0.57 20.77 -4.91
C TYR A 281 0.47 19.25 -4.73
N ASP A 282 0.81 18.47 -5.75
CA ASP A 282 0.86 17.00 -5.66
C ASP A 282 1.84 16.56 -4.57
N LEU A 283 3.04 17.16 -4.53
CA LEU A 283 4.02 16.86 -3.49
C LEU A 283 3.52 17.23 -2.10
N GLU A 284 2.91 18.41 -1.92
CA GLU A 284 2.34 18.82 -0.64
C GLU A 284 1.28 17.83 -0.18
N TRP A 285 0.37 17.43 -1.06
CA TRP A 285 -0.67 16.45 -0.75
C TRP A 285 -0.08 15.08 -0.36
N ILE A 286 0.86 14.55 -1.14
CA ILE A 286 1.55 13.28 -0.85
C ILE A 286 2.26 13.34 0.50
N LEU A 287 2.91 14.46 0.82
CA LEU A 287 3.58 14.65 2.11
C LEU A 287 2.57 14.77 3.26
N VAL A 288 1.51 15.57 3.15
CA VAL A 288 0.46 15.68 4.18
C VAL A 288 -0.09 14.29 4.50
N THR A 289 -0.46 13.56 3.46
CA THR A 289 -1.04 12.22 3.51
C THR A 289 -0.07 11.19 4.09
N GLY A 290 1.19 11.20 3.63
CA GLY A 290 2.22 10.27 4.10
C GLY A 290 2.73 10.53 5.52
N LEU A 291 2.67 11.78 5.98
CA LEU A 291 3.04 12.19 7.33
C LEU A 291 1.89 12.09 8.32
N ALA A 292 0.63 12.05 7.86
CA ALA A 292 -0.57 12.06 8.69
C ALA A 292 -0.56 11.06 9.86
N PRO A 293 -0.09 9.80 9.72
CA PRO A 293 -0.06 8.87 10.85
C PRO A 293 0.84 9.33 12.00
N GLU A 294 2.02 9.88 11.70
CA GLU A 294 2.95 10.35 12.74
C GLU A 294 2.48 11.69 13.33
N LEU A 295 1.90 12.58 12.49
CA LEU A 295 1.28 13.82 12.96
C LEU A 295 0.13 13.54 13.94
N ALA A 296 -0.73 12.57 13.60
CA ALA A 296 -1.82 12.13 14.46
C ALA A 296 -1.29 11.57 15.79
N ARG A 297 -0.23 10.76 15.74
CA ARG A 297 0.41 10.21 16.94
C ARG A 297 1.02 11.29 17.83
N LEU A 298 1.78 12.23 17.27
CA LEU A 298 2.37 13.33 18.03
C LEU A 298 1.30 14.18 18.73
N ARG A 299 0.19 14.45 18.03
CA ARG A 299 -0.96 15.14 18.64
C ARG A 299 -1.59 14.31 19.76
N SER A 300 -1.74 13.01 19.59
CA SER A 300 -2.22 12.13 20.67
C SER A 300 -1.30 12.11 21.88
N GLU A 301 0.02 12.13 21.69
CA GLU A 301 1.00 12.18 22.79
C GLU A 301 0.99 13.52 23.53
N GLU A 302 0.61 14.61 22.86
CA GLU A 302 0.42 15.91 23.51
C GLU A 302 -0.89 15.96 24.31
N GLU A 303 -1.99 15.58 23.66
CA GLU A 303 -3.36 15.77 24.18
C GLU A 303 -3.75 14.69 25.19
N ALA A 304 -3.30 13.45 24.99
CA ALA A 304 -3.65 12.27 25.80
C ALA A 304 -2.44 11.36 26.10
N PRO A 305 -1.34 11.89 26.70
CA PRO A 305 -0.10 11.15 26.93
C PRO A 305 -0.28 9.88 27.77
N ASP A 306 -1.16 9.90 28.77
CA ASP A 306 -1.40 8.74 29.64
C ASP A 306 -2.14 7.64 28.88
N ALA A 307 -3.11 8.01 28.03
CA ALA A 307 -3.81 7.07 27.16
C ALA A 307 -2.85 6.40 26.16
N VAL A 308 -2.00 7.17 25.46
CA VAL A 308 -1.04 6.61 24.50
C VAL A 308 -0.08 5.64 25.18
N ARG A 309 0.47 6.01 26.35
CA ARG A 309 1.36 5.14 27.13
C ARG A 309 0.67 3.84 27.55
N LEU A 310 -0.59 3.92 27.98
CA LEU A 310 -1.38 2.75 28.35
C LEU A 310 -1.61 1.84 27.14
N LEU A 311 -1.86 2.39 25.96
CA LEU A 311 -2.01 1.60 24.73
C LEU A 311 -0.70 0.92 24.32
N ASP A 312 0.42 1.64 24.29
CA ASP A 312 1.73 1.09 23.94
C ASP A 312 2.17 -0.02 24.92
N ALA A 313 1.81 0.09 26.20
CA ALA A 313 2.12 -0.93 27.19
C ALA A 313 1.32 -2.23 27.00
N ASN A 314 0.19 -2.18 26.29
CA ASN A 314 -0.74 -3.30 26.18
C ASN A 314 -0.84 -3.89 24.76
N PHE A 315 -0.43 -3.14 23.74
CA PHE A 315 -0.62 -3.47 22.33
C PHE A 315 0.57 -3.04 21.45
N ASN A 316 0.70 -3.70 20.29
CA ASN A 316 1.44 -3.14 19.16
C ASN A 316 0.54 -2.11 18.45
N VAL A 317 0.66 -0.83 18.82
CA VAL A 317 -0.15 0.26 18.27
C VAL A 317 0.30 0.60 16.85
N LYS A 318 -0.57 0.42 15.85
CA LYS A 318 -0.28 0.76 14.44
C LYS A 318 -0.63 2.19 14.07
N ARG A 319 -1.72 2.71 14.65
CA ARG A 319 -2.18 4.08 14.51
C ARG A 319 -2.82 4.51 15.82
N VAL A 320 -2.65 5.78 16.18
CA VAL A 320 -3.40 6.42 17.25
C VAL A 320 -3.67 7.86 16.82
N ALA A 321 -4.91 8.31 16.99
CA ALA A 321 -5.35 9.65 16.64
C ALA A 321 -6.26 10.20 17.75
N TYR A 322 -5.98 11.42 18.18
CA TYR A 322 -6.84 12.14 19.11
C TYR A 322 -7.96 12.83 18.34
N VAL A 323 -9.20 12.65 18.79
CA VAL A 323 -10.37 13.27 18.21
C VAL A 323 -11.12 14.04 19.30
N SER A 324 -11.51 15.27 18.98
CA SER A 324 -12.22 16.17 19.89
C SER A 324 -13.51 16.75 19.30
N ASP A 325 -13.93 16.29 18.12
CA ASP A 325 -15.18 16.72 17.51
C ASP A 325 -16.35 16.01 18.23
N LYS A 326 -17.20 16.79 18.91
CA LYS A 326 -18.33 16.37 19.77
C LYS A 326 -17.96 15.65 21.08
N GLN A 327 -16.97 14.77 21.07
CA GLN A 327 -16.47 14.06 22.26
C GLN A 327 -14.95 13.89 22.19
N ARG A 328 -14.29 13.75 23.35
CA ARG A 328 -12.85 13.49 23.43
C ARG A 328 -12.59 12.00 23.52
N TYR A 329 -11.90 11.46 22.54
CA TYR A 329 -11.49 10.07 22.50
C TYR A 329 -10.17 9.90 21.75
N VAL A 330 -9.53 8.75 21.94
CA VAL A 330 -8.49 8.27 21.01
C VAL A 330 -9.07 7.19 20.13
N GLU A 331 -8.85 7.31 18.82
CA GLU A 331 -9.07 6.23 17.88
C GLU A 331 -7.74 5.51 17.63
N ALA A 332 -7.69 4.20 17.81
CA ALA A 332 -6.46 3.44 17.72
C ALA A 332 -6.63 2.12 16.96
N ASP A 333 -5.64 1.81 16.13
CA ASP A 333 -5.52 0.52 15.46
C ASP A 333 -4.54 -0.36 16.26
N LEU A 334 -5.07 -1.42 16.87
CA LEU A 334 -4.41 -2.22 17.91
C LEU A 334 -4.14 -3.64 17.42
N GLN A 335 -2.99 -4.18 17.80
CA GLN A 335 -2.64 -5.59 17.64
C GLN A 335 -2.10 -6.17 18.94
N LEU A 336 -2.31 -7.47 19.15
CA LEU A 336 -1.62 -8.17 20.23
C LEU A 336 -0.14 -8.38 19.86
N PRO A 337 0.80 -8.25 20.81
CA PRO A 337 2.23 -8.44 20.55
C PRO A 337 2.61 -9.77 19.89
N GLN A 338 1.88 -10.84 20.22
CA GLN A 338 2.11 -12.20 19.70
C GLN A 338 1.01 -12.67 18.73
N GLY A 339 0.20 -11.74 18.21
CA GLY A 339 -0.90 -12.04 17.30
C GLY A 339 -0.48 -12.13 15.83
N PRO A 340 -1.35 -12.64 14.95
CA PRO A 340 -1.16 -12.55 13.50
C PRO A 340 -0.98 -11.07 13.07
N PRO A 341 0.04 -10.75 12.25
CA PRO A 341 0.37 -9.36 11.90
C PRO A 341 -0.69 -8.69 11.01
N ASN A 342 -1.62 -9.46 10.46
CA ASN A 342 -2.72 -9.00 9.62
C ASN A 342 -4.08 -8.96 10.35
N LEU A 343 -4.13 -9.23 11.66
CA LEU A 343 -5.33 -8.98 12.49
C LEU A 343 -5.20 -7.64 13.20
N LEU A 344 -6.18 -6.76 13.02
CA LEU A 344 -6.25 -5.42 13.58
C LEU A 344 -7.59 -5.18 14.26
N LEU A 345 -7.57 -4.45 15.37
CA LEU A 345 -8.76 -3.92 16.01
C LEU A 345 -8.71 -2.41 15.98
N THR A 346 -9.71 -1.76 15.38
CA THR A 346 -9.89 -0.31 15.44
C THR A 346 -10.86 0.01 16.57
N ALA A 347 -10.36 0.67 17.62
CA ALA A 347 -11.15 1.05 18.80
C ALA A 347 -11.29 2.56 18.92
N ARG A 348 -12.48 3.03 19.29
CA ARG A 348 -12.68 4.36 19.85
C ARG A 348 -12.75 4.29 21.37
N LEU A 349 -11.81 4.94 22.04
CA LEU A 349 -11.61 4.87 23.48
C LEU A 349 -11.84 6.25 24.08
N PRO A 350 -12.97 6.48 24.79
CA PRO A 350 -13.28 7.75 25.41
C PRO A 350 -12.19 8.18 26.39
N LEU A 351 -11.98 9.49 26.51
CA LEU A 351 -11.00 10.07 27.42
C LEU A 351 -11.64 10.73 28.64
N ALA A 352 -11.03 10.54 29.80
CA ALA A 352 -11.25 11.33 31.00
C ALA A 352 -9.99 12.16 31.30
N GLY A 353 -10.00 13.42 30.86
CA GLY A 353 -8.78 14.25 30.87
C GLY A 353 -7.76 13.72 29.85
N LYS A 354 -6.58 13.32 30.32
CA LYS A 354 -5.47 12.81 29.49
C LYS A 354 -5.38 11.28 29.42
N SER A 355 -6.25 10.59 30.15
CA SER A 355 -6.29 9.14 30.28
C SER A 355 -7.53 8.55 29.61
N ILE A 356 -7.49 7.26 29.30
CA ILE A 356 -8.68 6.51 28.89
C ILE A 356 -9.69 6.54 30.04
N ALA A 357 -10.96 6.82 29.74
CA ALA A 357 -12.01 7.02 30.72
C ALA A 357 -12.30 5.75 31.53
N ASN A 358 -12.17 4.58 30.91
CA ASN A 358 -12.43 3.29 31.54
C ASN A 358 -11.36 2.25 31.17
N GLU A 359 -10.59 1.78 32.16
CA GLU A 359 -9.59 0.73 31.94
C GLU A 359 -10.19 -0.60 31.44
N ALA A 360 -11.49 -0.85 31.70
CA ALA A 360 -12.18 -2.01 31.16
C ALA A 360 -12.22 -2.01 29.62
N ASP A 361 -12.09 -0.86 28.97
CA ASP A 361 -12.02 -0.77 27.51
C ASP A 361 -10.73 -1.42 26.97
N ILE A 362 -9.62 -1.30 27.69
CA ILE A 362 -8.35 -1.97 27.35
C ILE A 362 -8.49 -3.48 27.46
N ALA A 363 -9.11 -3.96 28.55
CA ALA A 363 -9.39 -5.38 28.74
C ALA A 363 -10.32 -5.92 27.66
N ARG A 364 -11.37 -5.17 27.30
CA ARG A 364 -12.30 -5.52 26.22
C ARG A 364 -11.59 -5.64 24.87
N ALA A 365 -10.81 -4.63 24.47
CA ALA A 365 -10.07 -4.67 23.20
C ALA A 365 -9.12 -5.88 23.11
N ARG A 366 -8.41 -6.18 24.22
CA ARG A 366 -7.59 -7.39 24.31
C ARG A 366 -8.42 -8.66 24.17
N GLN A 367 -9.54 -8.76 24.88
CA GLN A 367 -10.41 -9.93 24.84
C GLN A 367 -10.97 -10.16 23.43
N GLN A 368 -11.35 -9.10 22.71
CA GLN A 368 -11.86 -9.21 21.35
C GLN A 368 -10.79 -9.79 20.39
N LEU A 369 -9.57 -9.26 20.44
CA LEU A 369 -8.44 -9.79 19.66
C LEU A 369 -8.12 -11.25 20.04
N GLN A 370 -8.14 -11.58 21.33
CA GLN A 370 -7.89 -12.95 21.82
C GLN A 370 -9.00 -13.92 21.38
N LEU A 371 -10.26 -13.49 21.40
CA LEU A 371 -11.38 -14.31 20.95
C LEU A 371 -11.26 -14.63 19.47
N ALA A 372 -10.96 -13.63 18.62
CA ALA A 372 -10.70 -13.86 17.20
C ALA A 372 -9.55 -14.86 16.97
N GLN A 373 -8.47 -14.74 17.74
CA GLN A 373 -7.32 -15.66 17.68
C GLN A 373 -7.60 -17.05 18.28
N SER A 374 -8.68 -17.21 19.04
CA SER A 374 -9.07 -18.51 19.59
C SER A 374 -9.72 -19.43 18.56
N SER A 375 -10.09 -18.90 17.39
CA SER A 375 -10.66 -19.64 16.27
C SER A 375 -9.57 -20.29 15.42
N PRO A 376 -9.45 -21.64 15.39
CA PRO A 376 -8.42 -22.30 14.59
C PRO A 376 -8.58 -22.06 13.09
N VAL A 377 -9.83 -22.05 12.60
CA VAL A 377 -10.12 -21.80 11.18
C VAL A 377 -9.74 -20.38 10.77
N LEU A 378 -10.03 -19.39 11.61
CA LEU A 378 -9.71 -18.00 11.30
C LEU A 378 -8.20 -17.75 11.36
N VAL A 379 -7.49 -18.34 12.32
CA VAL A 379 -6.02 -18.27 12.38
C VAL A 379 -5.38 -18.92 11.15
N ALA A 380 -5.84 -20.10 10.74
CA ALA A 380 -5.37 -20.77 9.52
C ALA A 380 -5.65 -19.92 8.26
N ARG A 381 -6.79 -19.22 8.24
CA ARG A 381 -7.14 -18.28 7.17
C ARG A 381 -6.20 -17.07 7.13
N MET A 382 -5.91 -16.46 8.28
CA MET A 382 -4.94 -15.36 8.39
C MET A 382 -3.53 -15.75 7.94
N GLN A 383 -3.11 -16.98 8.24
CA GLN A 383 -1.80 -17.51 7.85
C GLN A 383 -1.71 -17.82 6.34
N SER A 384 -2.79 -18.34 5.75
CA SER A 384 -2.82 -18.63 4.31
C SER A 384 -2.95 -17.38 3.44
N LEU A 385 -3.43 -16.26 4.02
CA LEU A 385 -3.59 -14.98 3.36
C LEU A 385 -2.83 -13.86 4.10
N PRO A 386 -1.48 -13.90 4.14
CA PRO A 386 -0.68 -12.97 4.95
C PRO A 386 -0.78 -11.49 4.50
N ARG A 387 -1.34 -11.25 3.30
CA ARG A 387 -1.55 -9.90 2.73
C ARG A 387 -2.98 -9.40 2.88
N THR A 388 -3.91 -10.27 3.24
CA THR A 388 -5.30 -9.90 3.49
C THR A 388 -5.42 -9.43 4.93
N ALA A 389 -5.97 -8.23 5.11
CA ALA A 389 -6.20 -7.70 6.44
C ALA A 389 -7.52 -8.23 7.03
N PHE A 390 -7.50 -8.47 8.34
CA PHE A 390 -8.61 -8.95 9.15
C PHE A 390 -8.90 -7.89 10.20
N HIS A 391 -10.09 -7.31 10.17
CA HIS A 391 -10.42 -6.12 10.97
C HIS A 391 -11.57 -6.39 11.93
N ILE A 392 -11.38 -5.99 13.18
CA ILE A 392 -12.43 -5.85 14.19
C ILE A 392 -12.68 -4.35 14.38
N GLN A 393 -13.94 -3.96 14.54
CA GLN A 393 -14.30 -2.58 14.87
C GLN A 393 -15.01 -2.53 16.23
N ASP A 394 -14.55 -1.64 17.10
CA ASP A 394 -15.12 -1.38 18.43
C ASP A 394 -15.42 0.11 18.59
N GLY A 395 -16.68 0.50 18.45
CA GLY A 395 -17.11 1.89 18.64
C GLY A 395 -16.72 2.89 17.52
N ALA A 396 -16.29 2.43 16.33
CA ALA A 396 -16.12 3.25 15.11
C ALA A 396 -17.33 3.26 14.13
N ASP A 397 -17.77 4.40 13.56
CA ASP A 397 -19.04 4.62 12.79
C ASP A 397 -19.32 3.70 11.57
N THR A 398 -18.55 2.65 11.36
CA THR A 398 -18.61 1.69 10.27
C THR A 398 -19.13 0.31 10.75
N ILE A 399 -18.94 -0.74 9.93
CA ILE A 399 -19.48 -2.09 10.15
C ILE A 399 -18.89 -2.74 11.41
N TRP A 400 -19.65 -2.77 12.51
CA TRP A 400 -19.30 -3.44 13.78
C TRP A 400 -20.40 -4.43 14.23
N LEU A 401 -20.15 -5.20 15.29
CA LEU A 401 -21.16 -6.10 15.87
C LEU A 401 -21.94 -5.41 16.99
N ASP A 402 -22.85 -4.51 16.64
CA ASP A 402 -23.79 -3.93 17.60
C ASP A 402 -25.04 -4.79 17.80
N GLN A 403 -25.98 -4.28 18.60
CA GLN A 403 -27.25 -4.93 18.85
C GLN A 403 -28.11 -5.10 17.57
N ALA A 404 -28.02 -4.22 16.58
CA ALA A 404 -28.77 -4.36 15.34
C ALA A 404 -28.18 -5.49 14.48
N THR A 405 -26.87 -5.46 14.28
CA THR A 405 -26.10 -6.45 13.53
C THR A 405 -26.17 -7.83 14.18
N ALA A 406 -26.03 -7.90 15.50
CA ALA A 406 -26.19 -9.15 16.25
C ALA A 406 -27.60 -9.74 16.11
N ARG A 407 -28.65 -8.91 16.18
CA ARG A 407 -30.03 -9.38 15.95
C ARG A 407 -30.23 -9.92 14.53
N GLN A 408 -29.70 -9.23 13.52
CA GLN A 408 -29.78 -9.71 12.14
C GLN A 408 -29.01 -11.02 11.95
N PHE A 409 -27.81 -11.13 12.53
CA PHE A 409 -27.05 -12.38 12.50
C PHE A 409 -27.85 -13.54 13.11
N VAL A 410 -28.40 -13.36 14.31
CA VAL A 410 -29.22 -14.39 14.97
C VAL A 410 -30.43 -14.77 14.14
N GLN A 411 -31.18 -13.79 13.62
CA GLN A 411 -32.33 -14.05 12.75
C GLN A 411 -31.94 -14.86 11.51
N GLN A 412 -30.84 -14.50 10.85
CA GLN A 412 -30.39 -15.21 9.64
C GLN A 412 -29.88 -16.62 9.95
N MET A 413 -29.25 -16.84 11.09
CA MET A 413 -28.90 -18.19 11.55
C MET A 413 -30.16 -19.05 11.72
N GLN A 414 -31.20 -18.51 12.36
CA GLN A 414 -32.49 -19.18 12.50
C GLN A 414 -33.14 -19.51 11.14
N ASP A 415 -33.19 -18.53 10.22
CA ASP A 415 -33.77 -18.70 8.90
C ASP A 415 -33.05 -19.78 8.08
N MET A 416 -31.71 -19.85 8.21
CA MET A 416 -30.88 -20.89 7.61
C MET A 416 -30.89 -22.22 8.38
N LYS A 417 -31.64 -22.29 9.50
CA LYS A 417 -31.69 -23.45 10.40
C LYS A 417 -30.31 -23.90 10.91
N LYS A 418 -29.41 -22.94 11.10
CA LYS A 418 -28.08 -23.12 11.70
C LYS A 418 -28.09 -22.47 13.08
N LEU A 419 -27.44 -23.10 14.07
CA LEU A 419 -27.32 -22.55 15.43
C LEU A 419 -28.64 -22.05 16.06
N PRO A 420 -29.73 -22.85 16.06
CA PRO A 420 -31.03 -22.43 16.58
C PRO A 420 -30.98 -21.99 18.06
N GLU A 421 -30.00 -22.47 18.81
CA GLU A 421 -29.76 -22.10 20.21
C GLU A 421 -29.39 -20.64 20.43
N LEU A 422 -28.92 -19.90 19.40
CA LEU A 422 -28.61 -18.48 19.53
C LEU A 422 -29.82 -17.64 19.95
N ALA A 423 -31.03 -18.10 19.60
CA ALA A 423 -32.29 -17.46 19.94
C ALA A 423 -32.67 -17.64 21.41
N THR A 424 -32.25 -18.75 22.02
CA THR A 424 -32.63 -19.14 23.39
C THR A 424 -31.49 -18.97 24.39
N GLN A 425 -30.25 -18.77 23.91
CA GLN A 425 -29.04 -18.62 24.72
C GLN A 425 -28.29 -17.32 24.36
N PRO A 426 -28.79 -16.14 24.77
CA PRO A 426 -28.18 -14.85 24.43
C PRO A 426 -26.72 -14.71 24.93
N ALA A 427 -26.33 -15.49 25.94
CA ALA A 427 -24.96 -15.55 26.43
C ALA A 427 -23.93 -15.96 25.35
N LEU A 428 -24.34 -16.68 24.31
CA LEU A 428 -23.45 -17.05 23.19
C LEU A 428 -23.03 -15.84 22.34
N MET A 429 -23.87 -14.80 22.30
CA MET A 429 -23.58 -13.53 21.62
C MET A 429 -22.91 -12.51 22.54
N GLN A 430 -22.94 -12.71 23.86
CA GLN A 430 -22.35 -11.79 24.82
C GLN A 430 -20.82 -11.84 24.72
N GLY A 431 -20.23 -10.79 24.15
CA GLY A 431 -18.79 -10.73 23.90
C GLY A 431 -18.33 -11.47 22.64
N ALA A 432 -19.26 -11.89 21.77
CA ALA A 432 -18.92 -12.34 20.42
C ALA A 432 -18.22 -11.20 19.64
N VAL A 433 -17.41 -11.58 18.66
CA VAL A 433 -16.68 -10.62 17.81
C VAL A 433 -17.00 -10.86 16.35
N MET A 434 -17.11 -9.76 15.60
CA MET A 434 -17.15 -9.80 14.14
C MET A 434 -15.78 -9.41 13.58
N VAL A 435 -15.31 -10.18 12.60
CA VAL A 435 -14.04 -9.95 11.90
C VAL A 435 -14.33 -9.82 10.41
N ALA A 436 -13.96 -8.70 9.82
CA ALA A 436 -14.03 -8.46 8.38
C ALA A 436 -12.71 -8.88 7.70
N GLU A 437 -12.77 -9.80 6.75
CA GLU A 437 -11.64 -10.26 5.93
C GLU A 437 -11.63 -9.52 4.59
N GLY A 438 -10.59 -8.74 4.34
CA GLY A 438 -10.33 -8.12 3.03
C GLY A 438 -11.31 -7.01 2.62
N ASN A 439 -11.28 -6.67 1.34
CA ASN A 439 -12.18 -5.70 0.71
C ASN A 439 -12.38 -6.12 -0.78
N PRO A 440 -13.58 -6.57 -1.19
CA PRO A 440 -14.83 -6.55 -0.44
C PRO A 440 -14.81 -7.57 0.70
N ALA A 441 -15.45 -7.24 1.82
CA ALA A 441 -15.27 -7.98 3.06
C ALA A 441 -16.02 -9.32 3.06
N ALA A 442 -15.38 -10.36 3.59
CA ALA A 442 -16.07 -11.53 4.14
C ALA A 442 -16.20 -11.37 5.66
N PHE A 443 -17.40 -11.59 6.21
CA PHE A 443 -17.69 -11.38 7.62
C PHE A 443 -17.70 -12.70 8.39
N TRP A 444 -16.83 -12.76 9.40
CA TRP A 444 -16.72 -13.87 10.33
C TRP A 444 -17.29 -13.46 11.69
N ILE A 445 -18.04 -14.34 12.35
CA ILE A 445 -18.49 -14.16 13.73
C ILE A 445 -17.83 -15.23 14.60
N VAL A 446 -17.09 -14.84 15.63
CA VAL A 446 -16.59 -15.77 16.66
C VAL A 446 -17.44 -15.59 17.91
N LEU A 447 -18.15 -16.65 18.28
CA LEU A 447 -19.07 -16.68 19.43
C LEU A 447 -18.32 -16.77 20.75
N ALA A 448 -19.01 -16.49 21.86
CA ALA A 448 -18.43 -16.57 23.21
C ALA A 448 -17.92 -17.99 23.56
N ASP A 449 -18.53 -19.03 22.98
CA ASP A 449 -18.12 -20.43 23.13
C ASP A 449 -17.02 -20.87 22.15
N ARG A 450 -16.46 -19.91 21.39
CA ARG A 450 -15.37 -20.08 20.40
C ARG A 450 -15.73 -20.79 19.11
N ARG A 451 -17.01 -21.13 18.89
CA ARG A 451 -17.45 -21.51 17.54
C ARG A 451 -17.35 -20.30 16.61
N THR A 452 -17.06 -20.57 15.35
CA THR A 452 -16.83 -19.53 14.34
C THR A 452 -17.80 -19.71 13.19
N VAL A 453 -18.36 -18.62 12.68
CA VAL A 453 -19.28 -18.62 11.55
C VAL A 453 -18.74 -17.73 10.46
N LEU A 454 -18.53 -18.27 9.26
CA LEU A 454 -18.40 -17.46 8.07
C LEU A 454 -19.81 -17.07 7.63
N TRP A 455 -20.21 -15.86 7.97
CA TRP A 455 -21.59 -15.40 7.92
C TRP A 455 -21.99 -14.97 6.50
N LYS A 456 -21.28 -14.00 5.94
CA LYS A 456 -21.59 -13.36 4.66
C LYS A 456 -20.33 -12.98 3.90
N GLN A 457 -20.49 -12.73 2.61
CA GLN A 457 -19.47 -12.12 1.76
C GLN A 457 -20.08 -11.02 0.92
N THR A 458 -19.48 -9.83 0.98
CA THR A 458 -19.83 -8.72 0.12
C THR A 458 -19.27 -8.96 -1.29
N SER A 459 -20.08 -8.68 -2.30
CA SER A 459 -19.69 -8.78 -3.72
C SER A 459 -19.82 -7.42 -4.39
N TYR A 460 -18.79 -7.06 -5.17
CA TYR A 460 -18.88 -5.92 -6.10
C TYR A 460 -19.70 -6.26 -7.34
N GLU A 461 -19.88 -7.55 -7.64
CA GLU A 461 -20.71 -7.97 -8.77
C GLU A 461 -22.19 -8.00 -8.38
N PRO A 462 -23.10 -7.52 -9.25
CA PRO A 462 -24.54 -7.42 -9.01
C PRO A 462 -25.25 -8.79 -8.91
N THR A 463 -24.51 -9.88 -9.10
CA THR A 463 -24.97 -11.24 -8.81
C THR A 463 -23.90 -11.89 -7.93
N PRO A 464 -24.16 -12.17 -6.65
CA PRO A 464 -23.20 -12.92 -5.86
C PRO A 464 -23.01 -14.30 -6.52
N THR A 465 -21.77 -14.64 -6.88
CA THR A 465 -21.38 -15.98 -7.32
C THR A 465 -21.52 -17.02 -6.20
N VAL A 466 -21.86 -16.58 -4.99
CA VAL A 466 -21.94 -17.39 -3.77
C VAL A 466 -23.33 -17.30 -3.14
N GLY A 467 -24.17 -18.30 -3.40
CA GLY A 467 -25.40 -18.58 -2.64
C GLY A 467 -26.59 -17.62 -2.83
N THR A 468 -27.56 -17.74 -1.92
CA THR A 468 -28.78 -16.91 -1.87
C THR A 468 -28.40 -15.49 -1.43
N SER A 469 -28.86 -14.48 -2.18
CA SER A 469 -28.73 -13.07 -1.80
C SER A 469 -29.34 -12.84 -0.42
N CYS A 470 -28.66 -12.05 0.41
CA CYS A 470 -29.09 -11.71 1.76
C CYS A 470 -29.09 -10.20 2.01
N PRO A 471 -29.89 -9.73 2.98
CA PRO A 471 -29.86 -8.33 3.38
C PRO A 471 -28.43 -7.90 3.75
N PRO A 472 -28.00 -6.69 3.34
CA PRO A 472 -26.67 -6.17 3.63
C PRO A 472 -26.40 -6.11 5.14
N VAL A 473 -25.13 -6.08 5.54
CA VAL A 473 -24.77 -5.75 6.93
C VAL A 473 -25.18 -4.29 7.21
N PRO A 474 -25.89 -4.00 8.33
CA PRO A 474 -26.22 -2.64 8.70
C PRO A 474 -24.93 -1.86 8.98
N LEU A 475 -24.84 -0.66 8.44
CA LEU A 475 -23.87 0.34 8.83
C LEU A 475 -24.39 1.06 10.08
N GLY A 476 -23.50 1.71 10.84
CA GLY A 476 -23.89 2.64 11.89
C GLY A 476 -24.96 3.62 11.39
N ASP A 477 -25.90 4.00 12.27
CA ASP A 477 -27.07 4.85 11.99
C ASP A 477 -28.13 4.26 11.03
N GLY A 478 -28.08 2.96 10.73
CA GLY A 478 -29.13 2.27 9.96
C GLY A 478 -29.03 2.45 8.45
N ALA A 479 -27.92 3.00 7.96
CA ALA A 479 -27.54 2.86 6.55
C ALA A 479 -27.16 1.40 6.25
N SER A 480 -27.13 1.01 4.99
CA SER A 480 -26.66 -0.31 4.56
C SER A 480 -25.61 -0.14 3.48
N SER A 481 -24.69 -1.10 3.33
CA SER A 481 -23.80 -1.09 2.16
C SER A 481 -24.62 -1.09 0.87
N GLU A 482 -24.17 -0.33 -0.13
CA GLU A 482 -24.74 -0.37 -1.48
C GLU A 482 -24.45 -1.70 -2.21
N TYR A 483 -23.53 -2.50 -1.66
CA TYR A 483 -23.13 -3.79 -2.19
C TYR A 483 -24.08 -4.91 -1.77
N GLN A 484 -24.25 -5.89 -2.67
CA GLN A 484 -25.03 -7.09 -2.37
C GLN A 484 -24.19 -8.07 -1.54
N ASP A 485 -24.81 -8.66 -0.52
CA ASP A 485 -24.20 -9.70 0.30
C ASP A 485 -24.71 -11.09 -0.10
N GLY A 486 -23.79 -12.04 -0.27
CA GLY A 486 -24.09 -13.47 -0.33
C GLY A 486 -24.09 -14.09 1.07
N CYS A 487 -25.16 -14.81 1.44
CA CYS A 487 -25.16 -15.59 2.67
C CYS A 487 -24.34 -16.87 2.52
N LEU A 488 -23.44 -17.11 3.48
CA LEU A 488 -22.62 -18.31 3.53
C LEU A 488 -23.06 -19.25 4.64
N GLY A 489 -23.22 -18.74 5.87
CA GLY A 489 -23.73 -19.50 7.01
C GLY A 489 -22.91 -20.75 7.37
N LYS A 490 -21.62 -20.80 7.03
CA LYS A 490 -20.76 -21.95 7.35
C LYS A 490 -20.34 -21.88 8.81
N VAL A 491 -20.60 -22.94 9.56
CA VAL A 491 -20.35 -23.01 11.01
C VAL A 491 -19.17 -23.93 11.26
N TYR A 492 -18.23 -23.48 12.07
CA TYR A 492 -17.05 -24.23 12.47
C TYR A 492 -17.07 -24.45 13.98
N GLY A 493 -16.77 -25.69 14.39
CA GLY A 493 -16.57 -26.07 15.77
C GLY A 493 -15.34 -25.42 16.39
N THR A 494 -15.15 -25.64 17.69
CA THR A 494 -13.98 -25.14 18.44
C THR A 494 -12.67 -25.82 18.03
N ASP A 495 -12.77 -26.96 17.34
CA ASP A 495 -11.67 -27.70 16.72
C ASP A 495 -11.35 -27.22 15.29
N GLY A 496 -12.14 -26.29 14.75
CA GLY A 496 -12.02 -25.76 13.39
C GLY A 496 -12.65 -26.63 12.30
N GLN A 497 -13.35 -27.72 12.65
CA GLN A 497 -14.08 -28.54 11.67
C GLN A 497 -15.45 -27.92 11.35
N GLU A 498 -15.89 -28.02 10.10
CA GLU A 498 -17.21 -27.55 9.67
C GLU A 498 -18.33 -28.47 10.21
N LEU A 499 -19.45 -27.89 10.67
CA LEU A 499 -20.59 -28.57 11.32
C LEU A 499 -21.85 -28.72 10.43
#